data_AF-A0A1X7HVT5-F1
#
_entry.id   AF-A0A1X7HVT5-F1
#
_cell.length_a   1.000
_cell.length_b   1.000
_cell.length_c   1.000
_cell.angle_alpha   90.00
_cell.angle_beta   90.00
_cell.angle_gamma   90.00
#
_symmetry.space_group_name_H-M   'P 1'
#
loop_
_entity.id
_entity.type
_entity.pdbx_description
1 polymer ?
#
loop_
_entity_poly.entity_id
_entity_poly.type
_entity_poly.pdbx_seq_one_letter_code
_entity_poly.pdbx_strand_id
1 'polypeptide(L)'
;MKIKRKIVYITPKLLGAVITLLVLVSCYKLEDLTPNFEDASSTVVYDLPGDTLATDGWEERFETGDLYLRQRYYNARWTDSIRFVSQTNEVINAAEGADVNPVGKTPDEWKAEVLVRERAIRWLKEAISHPATVSDNEAYLNTSNKRRYIRRNNSWYQMDIIPKSSADNAENITINWRGFLSTPPNNPSKGWAYRDNENFRVYLYNGTAWELMTSNANYNENKDFVQVQYSKSGKEAGKYSMFLYRFKDGWQHFIRDAADSIRYLKTADWDLAFTGEMNSTIFLNNGRNKIGPSTGSPITKSSLIMYEYGYDFMDEAPEDEFFDSRPADNLLISYASQYGPGVNSWYEYGSTFIAKPFPYKAYYLRLEQPDGSYLYGKLQLISMYKGAPEVLTDANWPSPFMTFRFFIQKDGSRNLKTKK
;
A
#
# COMPACT_ATOMS: atom_id res chain seq x y z
N MET A 1 -60.10 -22.36 -75.85
CA MET A 1 -59.12 -21.74 -76.77
C MET A 1 -58.71 -20.38 -76.21
N LYS A 2 -57.42 -19.99 -76.28
CA LYS A 2 -56.77 -18.65 -76.11
C LYS A 2 -57.47 -17.56 -75.22
N ILE A 3 -56.85 -17.04 -74.13
CA ILE A 3 -55.87 -15.89 -74.07
C ILE A 3 -56.55 -14.52 -74.36
N LYS A 4 -56.34 -13.35 -73.68
CA LYS A 4 -55.54 -12.77 -72.54
C LYS A 4 -56.36 -11.51 -72.03
N ARG A 5 -56.03 -10.65 -71.04
CA ARG A 5 -54.89 -10.37 -70.11
C ARG A 5 -55.44 -9.68 -68.81
N LYS A 6 -54.57 -9.10 -67.96
CA LYS A 6 -54.90 -8.15 -66.86
C LYS A 6 -54.78 -6.67 -67.29
N ILE A 7 -55.43 -5.76 -66.55
CA ILE A 7 -54.96 -4.37 -66.25
C ILE A 7 -55.08 -4.14 -64.71
N VAL A 8 -54.48 -3.08 -64.16
CA VAL A 8 -54.12 -2.86 -62.73
C VAL A 8 -54.62 -1.48 -62.23
N TYR A 9 -54.34 -1.14 -60.95
CA TYR A 9 -54.29 0.20 -60.28
C TYR A 9 -55.45 0.59 -59.33
N ILE A 10 -55.28 1.34 -58.21
CA ILE A 10 -54.22 1.31 -57.15
C ILE A 10 -54.65 2.11 -55.87
N THR A 11 -54.43 1.58 -54.65
CA THR A 11 -54.29 2.31 -53.33
C THR A 11 -55.50 3.15 -52.78
N PRO A 12 -55.42 3.81 -51.58
CA PRO A 12 -55.19 3.20 -50.24
C PRO A 12 -56.00 3.82 -49.04
N LYS A 13 -55.79 3.21 -47.84
CA LYS A 13 -55.76 3.75 -46.44
C LYS A 13 -56.93 3.47 -45.46
N LEU A 14 -56.52 2.88 -44.32
CA LEU A 14 -57.08 2.93 -42.95
C LEU A 14 -58.50 2.34 -42.74
N LEU A 15 -58.86 1.77 -41.58
CA LEU A 15 -58.19 1.64 -40.27
C LEU A 15 -58.60 0.31 -39.57
N GLY A 16 -57.72 -0.25 -38.73
CA GLY A 16 -58.15 -1.06 -37.57
C GLY A 16 -57.92 -2.58 -37.63
N ALA A 17 -56.89 -3.05 -36.95
CA ALA A 17 -56.79 -4.40 -36.37
C ALA A 17 -55.80 -4.38 -35.20
N VAL A 18 -56.14 -5.01 -34.07
CA VAL A 18 -55.26 -5.11 -32.89
C VAL A 18 -54.38 -6.35 -33.01
N ILE A 19 -53.07 -6.23 -32.77
CA ILE A 19 -52.14 -7.35 -32.64
C ILE A 19 -51.47 -7.26 -31.28
N THR A 20 -51.70 -8.25 -30.43
CA THR A 20 -51.08 -8.37 -29.10
C THR A 20 -49.61 -8.78 -29.26
N LEU A 21 -48.69 -7.84 -29.05
CA LEU A 21 -47.26 -8.11 -29.15
C LEU A 21 -46.75 -8.82 -27.88
N LEU A 22 -46.48 -10.13 -27.99
CA LEU A 22 -45.80 -10.90 -26.95
C LEU A 22 -44.36 -10.40 -26.79
N VAL A 23 -44.09 -9.66 -25.72
CA VAL A 23 -42.74 -9.20 -25.38
C VAL A 23 -41.93 -10.39 -24.84
N LEU A 24 -41.16 -11.03 -25.72
CA LEU A 24 -40.08 -11.90 -25.32
C LEU A 24 -39.00 -11.06 -24.63
N VAL A 25 -39.05 -11.01 -23.30
CA VAL A 25 -37.95 -10.48 -22.50
C VAL A 25 -36.78 -11.44 -22.63
N SER A 26 -35.91 -11.17 -23.60
CA SER A 26 -34.57 -11.77 -23.65
C SER A 26 -33.81 -11.28 -22.44
N CYS A 27 -33.82 -12.08 -21.37
CA CYS A 27 -32.90 -11.90 -20.25
C CYS A 27 -31.47 -12.06 -20.77
N TYR A 28 -30.85 -10.93 -21.14
CA TYR A 28 -29.40 -10.82 -21.22
C TYR A 28 -28.86 -11.07 -19.82
N LYS A 29 -28.63 -12.35 -19.51
CA LYS A 29 -27.76 -12.73 -18.42
C LYS A 29 -26.39 -12.16 -18.79
N LEU A 30 -25.97 -11.11 -18.09
CA LEU A 30 -24.58 -10.69 -18.09
C LEU A 30 -23.74 -11.94 -17.81
N GLU A 31 -22.86 -12.28 -18.75
CA GLU A 31 -21.88 -13.33 -18.50
C GLU A 31 -21.03 -12.90 -17.32
N ASP A 32 -20.77 -13.82 -16.40
CA ASP A 32 -19.99 -13.50 -15.20
C ASP A 32 -18.53 -13.42 -15.63
N LEU A 33 -18.07 -12.20 -15.91
CA LEU A 33 -16.75 -11.91 -16.48
C LEU A 33 -15.60 -12.18 -15.48
N THR A 34 -15.90 -12.67 -14.28
CA THR A 34 -14.89 -13.25 -13.37
C THR A 34 -14.11 -14.36 -14.09
N PRO A 35 -12.78 -14.26 -14.25
CA PRO A 35 -12.01 -15.30 -14.89
C PRO A 35 -12.12 -16.62 -14.11
N ASN A 36 -12.60 -17.68 -14.76
CA ASN A 36 -12.76 -18.97 -14.10
C ASN A 36 -11.40 -19.69 -14.01
N PHE A 37 -10.88 -19.83 -12.80
CA PHE A 37 -9.59 -20.48 -12.53
C PHE A 37 -9.72 -21.98 -12.21
N GLU A 38 -10.95 -22.51 -12.10
CA GLU A 38 -11.22 -23.92 -11.76
C GLU A 38 -10.83 -24.88 -12.90
N ASP A 39 -9.98 -25.86 -12.59
CA ASP A 39 -9.70 -27.02 -13.45
C ASP A 39 -10.12 -28.37 -12.81
N ALA A 40 -10.86 -28.29 -11.70
CA ALA A 40 -11.34 -29.41 -10.87
C ALA A 40 -10.26 -30.34 -10.27
N SER A 41 -8.97 -30.00 -10.41
CA SER A 41 -7.84 -30.75 -9.82
C SER A 41 -7.00 -29.86 -8.90
N SER A 42 -6.78 -28.61 -9.30
CA SER A 42 -6.16 -27.55 -8.50
C SER A 42 -7.08 -27.09 -7.37
N THR A 43 -6.49 -26.63 -6.27
CA THR A 43 -7.18 -25.83 -5.27
C THR A 43 -7.06 -24.36 -5.66
N VAL A 44 -8.19 -23.69 -5.88
CA VAL A 44 -8.24 -22.23 -6.03
C VAL A 44 -8.59 -21.61 -4.68
N VAL A 45 -7.85 -20.55 -4.34
CA VAL A 45 -8.05 -19.74 -3.13
C VAL A 45 -8.44 -18.34 -3.60
N TYR A 46 -9.69 -17.95 -3.34
CA TYR A 46 -10.20 -16.61 -3.64
C TYR A 46 -10.21 -15.74 -2.38
N ASP A 47 -9.84 -14.47 -2.52
CA ASP A 47 -9.97 -13.44 -1.49
C ASP A 47 -9.46 -13.82 -0.09
N LEU A 48 -8.38 -14.61 0.01
CA LEU A 48 -7.75 -14.92 1.30
C LEU A 48 -7.26 -13.60 1.91
N PRO A 49 -7.83 -13.15 3.05
CA PRO A 49 -7.44 -11.87 3.60
C PRO A 49 -5.99 -11.93 4.07
N GLY A 50 -5.16 -11.04 3.57
CA GLY A 50 -3.89 -10.73 4.22
C GLY A 50 -4.15 -9.90 5.48
N ASP A 51 -3.17 -9.10 5.91
CA ASP A 51 -3.40 -8.21 7.04
C ASP A 51 -4.23 -7.00 6.60
N THR A 52 -5.53 -7.21 6.41
CA THR A 52 -6.52 -6.18 6.05
C THR A 52 -6.72 -5.11 7.11
N LEU A 53 -6.09 -5.27 8.28
CA LEU A 53 -5.95 -4.24 9.31
C LEU A 53 -4.71 -3.34 9.09
N ALA A 54 -3.74 -3.80 8.31
CA ALA A 54 -2.67 -3.01 7.74
C ALA A 54 -3.08 -2.55 6.33
N THR A 55 -3.74 -1.40 6.27
CA THR A 55 -3.58 -0.50 5.13
C THR A 55 -2.20 0.17 5.25
N ASP A 56 -1.95 1.25 4.50
CA ASP A 56 -0.87 2.19 4.80
C ASP A 56 -1.14 3.04 6.07
N GLY A 57 -2.05 2.58 6.95
CA GLY A 57 -2.56 3.26 8.13
C GLY A 57 -3.74 4.19 7.87
N TRP A 58 -4.01 4.54 6.61
CA TRP A 58 -4.81 5.72 6.24
C TRP A 58 -6.26 5.38 5.84
N GLU A 59 -7.20 6.17 6.35
CA GLU A 59 -8.60 6.20 5.92
C GLU A 59 -8.97 7.66 5.59
N GLU A 60 -9.21 7.98 4.31
CA GLU A 60 -9.41 9.37 3.84
C GLU A 60 -10.74 10.02 4.27
N ARG A 61 -11.59 9.30 5.03
CA ARG A 61 -12.91 9.78 5.44
C ARG A 61 -12.81 10.68 6.67
N PHE A 62 -13.31 11.90 6.52
CA PHE A 62 -13.34 12.92 7.56
C PHE A 62 -14.61 12.78 8.41
N GLU A 63 -14.46 12.32 9.65
CA GLU A 63 -15.54 12.19 10.64
C GLU A 63 -15.16 12.91 11.94
N THR A 64 -16.14 13.24 12.78
CA THR A 64 -15.91 13.96 14.04
C THR A 64 -15.26 13.04 15.08
N GLY A 65 -13.94 13.14 15.24
CA GLY A 65 -13.15 12.35 16.17
C GLY A 65 -11.66 12.72 16.13
N ASP A 66 -10.80 11.84 16.65
CA ASP A 66 -9.34 12.00 16.53
C ASP A 66 -8.92 12.06 15.05
N LEU A 67 -8.49 13.23 14.61
CA LEU A 67 -8.03 13.49 13.25
C LEU A 67 -6.49 13.51 13.19
N TYR A 68 -5.93 13.07 12.07
CA TYR A 68 -4.50 13.00 11.78
C TYR A 68 -4.18 13.57 10.40
N LEU A 69 -2.95 14.07 10.21
CA LEU A 69 -2.43 14.61 8.94
C LEU A 69 -1.08 13.98 8.61
N ARG A 70 -0.83 13.76 7.31
CA ARG A 70 0.50 13.48 6.76
C ARG A 70 0.75 14.30 5.50
N GLN A 71 2.02 14.58 5.22
CA GLN A 71 2.47 15.38 4.07
C GLN A 71 3.53 14.63 3.26
N ARG A 72 3.62 14.85 1.94
CA ARG A 72 4.80 14.49 1.14
C ARG A 72 5.03 15.46 -0.01
N TYR A 73 6.30 15.65 -0.37
CA TYR A 73 6.69 16.31 -1.62
C TYR A 73 6.86 15.24 -2.71
N TYR A 74 6.22 15.45 -3.86
CA TYR A 74 6.28 14.57 -5.04
C TYR A 74 6.18 13.07 -4.69
N ASN A 75 7.23 12.28 -4.95
CA ASN A 75 7.33 10.85 -4.66
C ASN A 75 8.16 10.51 -3.40
N ALA A 76 8.41 11.48 -2.52
CA ALA A 76 9.06 11.24 -1.23
C ALA A 76 8.19 10.40 -0.27
N ARG A 77 8.80 9.86 0.78
CA ARG A 77 8.07 9.25 1.91
C ARG A 77 7.14 10.28 2.56
N TRP A 78 6.00 9.81 3.04
CA TRP A 78 5.12 10.57 3.93
C TRP A 78 5.86 10.95 5.22
N THR A 79 5.47 12.08 5.81
CA THR A 79 5.76 12.38 7.23
C THR A 79 5.10 11.35 8.14
N ASP A 80 5.60 11.27 9.37
CA ASP A 80 4.82 10.70 10.48
C ASP A 80 3.45 11.38 10.60
N SER A 81 2.46 10.66 11.12
CA SER A 81 1.10 11.16 11.31
C SER A 81 1.02 12.13 12.49
N ILE A 82 0.60 13.37 12.24
CA ILE A 82 0.43 14.40 13.28
C ILE A 82 -1.05 14.45 13.68
N ARG A 83 -1.36 14.30 14.98
CA ARG A 83 -2.72 14.37 15.55
C ARG A 83 -3.22 15.82 15.62
N PHE A 84 -4.54 16.02 15.44
CA PHE A 84 -5.21 17.33 15.34
C PHE A 84 -6.18 17.61 16.49
N VAL A 85 -6.79 16.56 17.05
CA VAL A 85 -7.53 16.68 18.30
C VAL A 85 -6.54 16.55 19.44
N SER A 86 -6.26 17.66 20.10
CA SER A 86 -5.58 17.65 21.39
C SER A 86 -6.45 16.94 22.42
N GLN A 87 -5.85 16.06 23.23
CA GLN A 87 -6.47 15.69 24.49
C GLN A 87 -6.52 16.93 25.40
N THR A 88 -7.45 16.97 26.35
CA THR A 88 -7.80 18.21 27.05
C THR A 88 -6.56 18.87 27.70
N ASN A 89 -6.19 20.06 27.21
CA ASN A 89 -4.99 20.87 27.55
C ASN A 89 -3.66 20.52 26.84
N GLU A 90 -3.64 19.60 25.87
CA GLU A 90 -2.47 19.34 25.01
C GLU A 90 -2.28 20.46 23.97
N VAL A 91 -1.02 20.91 23.80
CA VAL A 91 -0.62 21.83 22.72
C VAL A 91 0.16 21.04 21.69
N ILE A 92 -0.47 20.73 20.56
CA ILE A 92 0.19 20.07 19.44
C ILE A 92 1.24 21.03 18.86
N ASN A 93 2.50 20.62 18.79
CA ASN A 93 3.59 21.44 18.27
C ASN A 93 3.91 21.10 16.80
N ALA A 94 3.48 21.95 15.88
CA ALA A 94 3.85 21.89 14.46
C ALA A 94 5.37 21.82 14.22
N ALA A 95 6.18 22.43 15.09
CA ALA A 95 7.64 22.56 14.97
C ALA A 95 8.44 21.53 15.79
N GLU A 96 7.77 20.50 16.34
CA GLU A 96 8.42 19.38 17.02
C GLU A 96 9.55 18.78 16.14
N GLY A 97 10.75 18.66 16.73
CA GLY A 97 11.90 17.99 16.12
C GLY A 97 12.62 18.76 14.99
N ALA A 98 12.16 19.96 14.61
CA ALA A 98 12.84 20.77 13.58
C ALA A 98 14.27 21.19 14.00
N ASP A 99 14.58 21.23 15.29
CA ASP A 99 15.90 21.56 15.85
C ASP A 99 16.73 20.34 16.31
N VAL A 100 16.37 19.13 15.84
CA VAL A 100 16.98 17.86 16.26
C VAL A 100 17.45 17.06 15.05
N ASN A 101 18.73 17.16 14.71
CA ASN A 101 19.31 16.45 13.59
C ASN A 101 19.27 14.90 13.79
N PRO A 102 18.76 14.11 12.82
CA PRO A 102 18.65 12.64 12.91
C PRO A 102 19.90 11.87 12.42
N VAL A 103 20.89 12.54 11.82
CA VAL A 103 22.06 11.87 11.23
C VAL A 103 22.87 11.16 12.32
N GLY A 104 23.08 9.86 12.13
CA GLY A 104 23.81 9.00 13.06
C GLY A 104 23.00 8.47 14.24
N LYS A 105 21.67 8.64 14.25
CA LYS A 105 20.77 8.14 15.31
C LYS A 105 19.81 7.09 14.78
N THR A 106 19.40 6.15 15.62
CA THR A 106 18.19 5.35 15.38
C THR A 106 16.92 6.20 15.55
N PRO A 107 15.75 5.76 15.03
CA PRO A 107 14.49 6.48 15.21
C PRO A 107 14.13 6.72 16.69
N ASP A 108 14.42 5.74 17.56
CA ASP A 108 14.12 5.81 18.99
C ASP A 108 15.02 6.83 19.71
N GLU A 109 16.33 6.85 19.39
CA GLU A 109 17.28 7.84 19.94
C GLU A 109 16.94 9.26 19.49
N TRP A 110 16.58 9.44 18.21
CA TRP A 110 16.11 10.73 17.70
C TRP A 110 14.83 11.19 18.41
N LYS A 111 13.81 10.32 18.49
CA LYS A 111 12.54 10.65 19.15
C LYS A 111 12.72 10.90 20.64
N ALA A 112 13.65 10.23 21.31
CA ALA A 112 14.01 10.50 22.69
C ALA A 112 14.61 11.91 22.87
N GLU A 113 15.53 12.36 21.99
CA GLU A 113 16.05 13.74 22.05
C GLU A 113 14.94 14.77 21.77
N VAL A 114 14.07 14.53 20.78
CA VAL A 114 12.91 15.38 20.49
C VAL A 114 12.03 15.53 21.74
N LEU A 115 11.69 14.43 22.41
CA LEU A 115 10.90 14.46 23.65
C LEU A 115 11.61 15.20 24.80
N VAL A 116 12.94 15.21 24.84
CA VAL A 116 13.71 16.05 25.79
C VAL A 116 13.61 17.54 25.43
N ARG A 117 13.71 17.91 24.14
CA ARG A 117 13.54 19.31 23.70
C ARG A 117 12.14 19.83 24.01
N GLU A 118 11.09 19.07 23.70
CA GLU A 118 9.69 19.46 23.93
C GLU A 118 9.37 19.61 25.43
N ARG A 119 9.90 18.72 26.29
CA ARG A 119 9.78 18.86 27.76
C ARG A 119 10.51 20.07 28.33
N ALA A 120 11.48 20.62 27.60
CA ALA A 120 12.29 21.77 28.01
C ALA A 120 11.79 23.12 27.46
N ILE A 121 10.62 23.18 26.82
CA ILE A 121 10.04 24.42 26.27
C ILE A 121 9.85 25.47 27.39
N ARG A 122 10.43 26.66 27.19
CA ARG A 122 10.35 27.77 28.16
C ARG A 122 9.27 28.75 27.73
N TRP A 123 8.13 28.73 28.42
CA TRP A 123 7.02 29.65 28.18
C TRP A 123 7.33 31.06 28.73
N LEU A 124 7.31 32.04 27.85
CA LEU A 124 7.43 33.46 28.12
C LEU A 124 6.06 34.07 28.49
N LYS A 125 6.06 35.33 28.93
CA LYS A 125 4.82 36.10 29.10
C LYS A 125 4.10 36.30 27.76
N GLU A 126 2.78 36.37 27.81
CA GLU A 126 1.97 36.69 26.64
C GLU A 126 2.33 38.06 26.05
N ALA A 127 2.23 38.21 24.72
CA ALA A 127 2.60 39.44 24.01
C ALA A 127 1.70 39.67 22.79
N ILE A 128 1.67 40.89 22.24
CA ILE A 128 0.94 41.19 20.99
C ILE A 128 1.77 40.89 19.72
N SER A 129 3.08 40.72 19.86
CA SER A 129 4.05 40.51 18.79
C SER A 129 5.20 39.62 19.27
N HIS A 130 6.03 39.14 18.34
CA HIS A 130 7.23 38.35 18.65
C HIS A 130 8.19 39.15 19.57
N PRO A 131 8.58 38.61 20.74
CA PRO A 131 9.57 39.27 21.59
C PRO A 131 10.93 39.39 20.88
N ALA A 132 11.60 40.53 21.04
CA ALA A 132 12.81 40.87 20.28
C ALA A 132 14.10 40.16 20.76
N THR A 133 14.16 39.77 22.03
CA THR A 133 15.29 39.06 22.63
C THR A 133 14.80 37.71 23.13
N VAL A 134 15.11 36.64 22.38
CA VAL A 134 14.70 35.27 22.66
C VAL A 134 15.80 34.27 22.29
N SER A 135 15.81 33.12 22.96
CA SER A 135 16.59 31.92 22.61
C SER A 135 15.72 30.88 21.90
N ASP A 136 16.34 29.93 21.21
CA ASP A 136 15.63 28.73 20.74
C ASP A 136 15.07 27.92 21.94
N ASN A 137 13.98 27.19 21.69
CA ASN A 137 13.13 26.51 22.68
C ASN A 137 12.33 27.44 23.63
N GLU A 138 12.31 28.76 23.39
CA GLU A 138 11.37 29.68 24.06
C GLU A 138 10.07 29.82 23.25
N ALA A 139 8.93 29.85 23.95
CA ALA A 139 7.59 29.91 23.35
C ALA A 139 6.70 30.96 24.03
N TYR A 140 5.70 31.51 23.33
CA TYR A 140 4.75 32.48 23.90
C TYR A 140 3.36 32.38 23.24
N LEU A 141 2.31 32.82 23.95
CA LEU A 141 0.99 33.06 23.38
C LEU A 141 0.90 34.49 22.84
N ASN A 142 0.54 34.64 21.58
CA ASN A 142 0.24 35.94 20.99
C ASN A 142 -1.22 36.34 21.27
N THR A 143 -1.42 37.42 22.02
CA THR A 143 -2.74 37.85 22.47
C THR A 143 -3.56 38.55 21.38
N SER A 144 -2.94 39.00 20.29
CA SER A 144 -3.62 39.69 19.18
C SER A 144 -4.32 38.70 18.23
N ASN A 145 -3.66 37.58 17.91
CA ASN A 145 -4.17 36.58 16.96
C ASN A 145 -4.52 35.22 17.60
N LYS A 146 -4.31 35.09 18.91
CA LYS A 146 -4.58 33.90 19.74
C LYS A 146 -3.78 32.63 19.38
N ARG A 147 -2.69 32.76 18.62
CA ARG A 147 -1.79 31.66 18.26
C ARG A 147 -0.56 31.62 19.18
N ARG A 148 -0.04 30.43 19.46
CA ARG A 148 1.23 30.19 20.15
C ARG A 148 2.35 30.11 19.14
N TYR A 149 3.51 30.64 19.50
CA TYR A 149 4.71 30.60 18.68
C TYR A 149 5.90 30.08 19.49
N ILE A 150 6.77 29.31 18.84
CA ILE A 150 8.01 28.77 19.40
C ILE A 150 9.20 29.18 18.54
N ARG A 151 10.33 29.44 19.20
CA ARG A 151 11.61 29.75 18.58
C ARG A 151 12.39 28.45 18.34
N ARG A 152 12.70 28.14 17.08
CA ARG A 152 13.47 26.96 16.65
C ARG A 152 14.42 27.40 15.51
N ASN A 153 15.65 26.90 15.47
CA ASN A 153 16.65 27.21 14.44
C ASN A 153 16.77 28.71 14.12
N ASN A 154 16.79 29.56 15.16
CA ASN A 154 16.78 31.02 15.04
C ASN A 154 15.62 31.59 14.18
N SER A 155 14.48 30.92 14.16
CA SER A 155 13.26 31.32 13.44
C SER A 155 12.00 31.11 14.29
N TRP A 156 10.93 31.84 13.94
CA TRP A 156 9.63 31.69 14.58
C TRP A 156 8.76 30.70 13.82
N TYR A 157 8.27 29.70 14.55
CA TYR A 157 7.25 28.77 14.08
C TYR A 157 5.97 28.98 14.88
N GLN A 158 4.83 28.83 14.21
CA GLN A 158 3.53 28.69 14.85
C GLN A 158 3.39 27.28 15.40
N MET A 159 2.93 27.11 16.64
CA MET A 159 2.68 25.78 17.19
C MET A 159 1.32 25.23 16.72
N ASP A 160 0.26 26.06 16.78
CA ASP A 160 -1.10 25.65 16.45
C ASP A 160 -1.23 25.24 14.97
N ILE A 161 -1.70 24.01 14.77
CA ILE A 161 -2.02 23.49 13.44
C ILE A 161 -3.49 23.77 13.13
N ILE A 162 -3.75 24.43 12.00
CA ILE A 162 -5.09 24.87 11.60
C ILE A 162 -5.46 24.13 10.31
N PRO A 163 -6.32 23.10 10.36
CA PRO A 163 -6.79 22.41 9.15
C PRO A 163 -7.63 23.36 8.29
N LYS A 164 -7.42 23.32 6.97
CA LYS A 164 -8.28 24.00 6.00
C LYS A 164 -9.14 22.96 5.27
N SER A 165 -10.24 22.57 5.92
CA SER A 165 -11.31 21.72 5.37
C SER A 165 -12.22 22.53 4.43
N SER A 166 -12.79 22.00 3.36
CA SER A 166 -13.46 20.69 3.24
C SER A 166 -12.83 19.71 2.23
N ALA A 167 -13.28 18.45 2.27
CA ALA A 167 -12.72 17.33 1.52
C ALA A 167 -12.76 17.50 -0.01
N ASP A 168 -13.81 18.13 -0.55
CA ASP A 168 -13.98 18.28 -2.01
C ASP A 168 -13.07 19.38 -2.61
N ASN A 169 -12.56 20.31 -1.80
CA ASN A 169 -11.59 21.33 -2.22
C ASN A 169 -10.85 21.92 -1.00
N ALA A 170 -9.81 21.24 -0.53
CA ALA A 170 -8.72 21.91 0.18
C ALA A 170 -7.94 22.73 -0.87
N GLU A 171 -8.29 24.01 -1.04
CA GLU A 171 -7.80 24.89 -2.11
C GLU A 171 -6.30 24.69 -2.40
N ASN A 172 -5.97 24.30 -3.64
CA ASN A 172 -4.59 24.06 -4.06
C ASN A 172 -3.83 25.39 -4.05
N ILE A 173 -3.00 25.62 -3.04
CA ILE A 173 -2.29 26.89 -2.88
C ILE A 173 -1.09 27.01 -3.82
N THR A 174 -0.88 28.21 -4.35
CA THR A 174 0.36 28.60 -5.03
C THR A 174 1.46 28.81 -3.97
N ILE A 175 2.58 28.10 -4.09
CA ILE A 175 3.72 28.19 -3.15
C ILE A 175 5.01 28.61 -3.86
N ASN A 176 5.89 29.31 -3.16
CA ASN A 176 7.22 29.68 -3.67
C ASN A 176 8.29 28.80 -3.01
N TRP A 177 8.66 27.71 -3.68
CA TRP A 177 9.50 26.66 -3.11
C TRP A 177 10.94 27.12 -2.85
N ARG A 178 11.53 26.58 -1.77
CA ARG A 178 12.89 26.86 -1.29
C ARG A 178 13.74 25.61 -1.07
N GLY A 179 13.22 24.42 -1.40
CA GLY A 179 13.95 23.17 -1.37
C GLY A 179 13.96 22.45 -0.03
N PHE A 180 14.98 21.60 0.13
CA PHE A 180 15.18 20.64 1.22
C PHE A 180 16.25 21.17 2.17
N LEU A 181 15.89 21.56 3.40
CA LEU A 181 16.80 22.27 4.30
C LEU A 181 16.67 21.74 5.73
N SER A 182 17.77 21.63 6.47
CA SER A 182 17.76 21.37 7.93
C SER A 182 17.55 22.64 8.76
N THR A 183 17.46 23.81 8.11
CA THR A 183 17.15 25.10 8.75
C THR A 183 16.25 25.93 7.84
N PRO A 184 15.34 26.74 8.41
CA PRO A 184 14.41 27.54 7.62
C PRO A 184 15.14 28.63 6.82
N PRO A 185 14.65 28.97 5.59
CA PRO A 185 15.18 30.07 4.80
C PRO A 185 15.25 31.41 5.55
N ASN A 186 16.42 32.06 5.50
CA ASN A 186 16.62 33.41 6.03
C ASN A 186 15.78 34.46 5.27
N ASN A 187 15.31 35.49 5.98
CA ASN A 187 14.51 36.61 5.46
C ASN A 187 13.31 36.19 4.58
N PRO A 188 12.42 35.28 5.06
CA PRO A 188 11.37 34.72 4.23
C PRO A 188 10.26 35.74 3.90
N SER A 189 9.76 35.67 2.67
CA SER A 189 8.55 36.41 2.25
C SER A 189 7.31 35.51 2.35
N LYS A 190 6.12 36.11 2.48
CA LYS A 190 4.86 35.37 2.53
C LYS A 190 4.70 34.44 1.33
N GLY A 191 4.28 33.20 1.58
CA GLY A 191 4.11 32.17 0.54
C GLY A 191 5.38 31.39 0.19
N TRP A 192 6.53 31.70 0.80
CA TRP A 192 7.70 30.81 0.72
C TRP A 192 7.38 29.48 1.40
N ALA A 193 7.81 28.36 0.80
CA ALA A 193 7.65 27.02 1.37
C ALA A 193 8.97 26.24 1.31
N TYR A 194 9.25 25.43 2.32
CA TYR A 194 10.38 24.49 2.34
C TYR A 194 9.97 23.19 3.01
N ARG A 195 10.71 22.10 2.76
CA ARG A 195 10.58 20.87 3.53
C ARG A 195 11.80 20.70 4.42
N ASP A 196 11.51 20.53 5.70
CA ASP A 196 12.51 20.34 6.72
C ASP A 196 13.12 18.94 6.62
N ASN A 197 14.44 18.83 6.72
CA ASN A 197 15.12 17.55 6.61
C ASN A 197 15.18 16.76 7.93
N GLU A 198 14.93 17.42 9.07
CA GLU A 198 15.15 16.79 10.38
C GLU A 198 13.87 16.09 10.88
N ASN A 199 12.69 16.67 10.61
CA ASN A 199 11.38 16.06 10.92
C ASN A 199 10.52 15.75 9.68
N PHE A 200 11.07 15.97 8.47
CA PHE A 200 10.45 15.73 7.16
C PHE A 200 9.21 16.58 6.80
N ARG A 201 8.74 17.48 7.68
CA ARG A 201 7.51 18.27 7.51
C ARG A 201 7.68 19.41 6.50
N VAL A 202 6.58 19.80 5.86
CA VAL A 202 6.51 20.92 4.91
C VAL A 202 5.94 22.15 5.61
N TYR A 203 6.72 23.23 5.61
CA TYR A 203 6.38 24.51 6.24
C TYR A 203 6.15 25.60 5.20
N LEU A 204 5.16 26.45 5.47
CA LEU A 204 4.79 27.63 4.69
C LEU A 204 5.00 28.89 5.54
N TYR A 205 5.65 29.92 5.01
CA TYR A 205 5.78 31.20 5.72
C TYR A 205 4.52 32.05 5.51
N ASN A 206 3.73 32.25 6.56
CA ASN A 206 2.44 32.96 6.48
C ASN A 206 2.56 34.49 6.42
N GLY A 207 3.77 35.02 6.59
CA GLY A 207 4.07 36.45 6.69
C GLY A 207 4.58 36.88 8.08
N THR A 208 4.40 36.04 9.10
CA THR A 208 4.81 36.31 10.49
C THR A 208 5.58 35.15 11.13
N ALA A 209 5.30 33.91 10.72
CA ALA A 209 6.00 32.71 11.17
C ALA A 209 5.93 31.61 10.09
N TRP A 210 6.73 30.57 10.27
CA TRP A 210 6.52 29.29 9.59
C TRP A 210 5.32 28.56 10.23
N GLU A 211 4.35 28.14 9.43
CA GLU A 211 3.24 27.27 9.83
C GLU A 211 3.29 25.96 9.05
N LEU A 212 2.82 24.86 9.65
CA LEU A 212 2.72 23.57 8.97
C LEU A 212 1.71 23.66 7.82
N MET A 213 2.07 23.18 6.63
CA MET A 213 1.22 23.32 5.45
C MET A 213 0.02 22.34 5.47
N THR A 214 -1.18 22.87 5.70
CA THR A 214 -2.44 22.11 5.85
C THR A 214 -3.30 22.05 4.57
N SER A 215 -2.71 22.34 3.41
CA SER A 215 -3.37 22.33 2.09
C SER A 215 -2.42 21.79 1.02
N ASN A 216 -2.98 21.22 -0.05
CA ASN A 216 -2.22 20.78 -1.24
C ASN A 216 -1.61 21.98 -1.99
N ALA A 217 -0.55 21.74 -2.76
CA ALA A 217 0.05 22.75 -3.64
C ALA A 217 -0.27 22.51 -5.12
N ASN A 218 -0.53 23.57 -5.89
CA ASN A 218 -0.90 23.47 -7.31
C ASN A 218 0.32 23.19 -8.22
N TYR A 219 0.37 22.00 -8.81
CA TYR A 219 1.40 21.60 -9.80
C TYR A 219 1.34 22.39 -11.12
N ASN A 220 0.18 22.92 -11.50
CA ASN A 220 0.02 23.59 -12.80
C ASN A 220 0.63 25.01 -12.84
N GLU A 221 1.00 25.56 -11.67
CA GLU A 221 1.59 26.91 -11.53
C GLU A 221 3.05 26.87 -11.03
N ASN A 222 3.44 25.83 -10.30
CA ASN A 222 4.80 25.63 -9.79
C ASN A 222 5.22 24.16 -9.97
N LYS A 223 6.50 23.91 -10.24
CA LYS A 223 7.04 22.56 -10.47
C LYS A 223 7.07 21.68 -9.21
N ASP A 224 6.67 22.24 -8.08
CA ASP A 224 6.95 21.76 -6.73
C ASP A 224 5.66 21.24 -6.09
N PHE A 225 5.30 20.00 -6.42
CA PHE A 225 4.06 19.36 -5.97
C PHE A 225 4.17 18.84 -4.53
N VAL A 226 3.22 19.23 -3.68
CA VAL A 226 3.10 18.76 -2.29
C VAL A 226 1.68 18.25 -2.06
N GLN A 227 1.59 17.02 -1.56
CA GLN A 227 0.35 16.40 -1.12
C GLN A 227 0.20 16.49 0.40
N VAL A 228 -1.03 16.72 0.82
CA VAL A 228 -1.50 16.73 2.21
C VAL A 228 -2.73 15.83 2.27
N GLN A 229 -2.74 14.89 3.21
CA GLN A 229 -3.90 14.02 3.46
C GLN A 229 -4.32 14.11 4.93
N TYR A 230 -5.60 13.78 5.16
CA TYR A 230 -6.23 13.72 6.48
C TYR A 230 -6.83 12.32 6.72
N SER A 231 -6.89 11.87 7.98
CA SER A 231 -7.56 10.61 8.36
C SER A 231 -8.03 10.61 9.81
N LYS A 232 -9.04 9.79 10.13
CA LYS A 232 -9.41 9.46 11.53
C LYS A 232 -8.53 8.38 12.18
N SER A 233 -7.53 7.87 11.47
CA SER A 233 -6.62 6.81 11.91
C SER A 233 -5.18 7.31 11.98
N GLY A 234 -4.58 7.22 13.17
CA GLY A 234 -3.16 7.50 13.43
C GLY A 234 -2.34 6.23 13.64
N LYS A 235 -2.72 5.12 12.98
CA LYS A 235 -1.91 3.89 12.97
C LYS A 235 -0.52 4.19 12.41
N GLU A 236 0.50 3.51 12.93
CA GLU A 236 1.80 3.45 12.25
C GLU A 236 1.62 2.93 10.81
N ALA A 237 2.06 3.71 9.83
CA ALA A 237 1.95 3.35 8.43
C ALA A 237 2.90 2.19 8.06
N GLY A 238 2.41 1.27 7.22
CA GLY A 238 3.28 0.38 6.42
C GLY A 238 3.82 -0.89 7.08
N LYS A 239 3.32 -1.31 8.25
CA LYS A 239 3.67 -2.62 8.85
C LYS A 239 2.56 -3.65 8.63
N TYR A 240 2.62 -4.34 7.50
CA TYR A 240 1.79 -5.51 7.22
C TYR A 240 2.23 -6.69 8.11
N SER A 241 1.33 -7.23 8.92
CA SER A 241 1.63 -8.45 9.69
C SER A 241 1.85 -9.61 8.73
N MET A 242 2.94 -10.36 8.95
CA MET A 242 3.21 -11.60 8.21
C MET A 242 2.12 -12.62 8.49
N PHE A 243 1.73 -13.40 7.47
CA PHE A 243 0.98 -14.63 7.70
C PHE A 243 1.62 -15.84 7.02
N LEU A 244 1.49 -16.98 7.68
CA LEU A 244 1.86 -18.29 7.16
C LEU A 244 0.64 -18.93 6.50
N TYR A 245 0.88 -19.75 5.48
CA TYR A 245 -0.11 -20.55 4.78
C TYR A 245 0.39 -21.99 4.57
N ARG A 246 -0.53 -22.96 4.61
CA ARG A 246 -0.24 -24.38 4.41
C ARG A 246 -1.16 -24.99 3.34
N PHE A 247 -0.57 -25.63 2.33
CA PHE A 247 -1.30 -26.18 1.18
C PHE A 247 -2.20 -27.38 1.52
N LYS A 248 -1.82 -28.19 2.53
CA LYS A 248 -2.49 -29.48 2.80
C LYS A 248 -3.92 -29.35 3.36
N ASP A 249 -4.21 -28.23 4.03
CA ASP A 249 -5.42 -28.00 4.82
C ASP A 249 -5.92 -26.54 4.75
N GLY A 250 -5.23 -25.65 4.04
CA GLY A 250 -5.57 -24.23 3.93
C GLY A 250 -5.32 -23.42 5.20
N TRP A 251 -4.58 -23.97 6.19
CA TRP A 251 -4.32 -23.29 7.45
C TRP A 251 -3.57 -21.97 7.23
N GLN A 252 -4.19 -20.88 7.68
CA GLN A 252 -3.61 -19.54 7.71
C GLN A 252 -3.33 -19.13 9.16
N HIS A 253 -2.20 -18.48 9.42
CA HIS A 253 -1.89 -17.93 10.75
C HIS A 253 -1.03 -16.68 10.66
N PHE A 254 -1.46 -15.61 11.33
CA PHE A 254 -0.73 -14.34 11.40
C PHE A 254 0.29 -14.36 12.53
N ILE A 255 1.54 -14.00 12.21
CA ILE A 255 2.57 -13.74 13.21
C ILE A 255 2.33 -12.33 13.75
N ARG A 256 1.78 -12.22 14.97
CA ARG A 256 1.46 -10.93 15.59
C ARG A 256 2.54 -10.44 16.54
N ASP A 257 3.35 -11.33 17.11
CA ASP A 257 4.41 -10.97 18.07
C ASP A 257 5.65 -11.88 18.03
N ALA A 258 6.55 -11.68 19.00
CA ALA A 258 7.78 -12.46 19.15
C ALA A 258 7.53 -13.91 19.64
N ALA A 259 6.43 -14.18 20.35
CA ALA A 259 6.07 -15.52 20.79
C ALA A 259 5.54 -16.36 19.62
N ASP A 260 4.69 -15.79 18.75
CA ASP A 260 4.32 -16.41 17.47
C ASP A 260 5.57 -16.66 16.61
N SER A 261 6.47 -15.67 16.55
CA SER A 261 7.72 -15.77 15.78
C SER A 261 8.59 -16.95 16.23
N ILE A 262 8.73 -17.15 17.55
CA ILE A 262 9.44 -18.30 18.15
C ILE A 262 8.70 -19.61 17.89
N ARG A 263 7.36 -19.60 17.98
CA ARG A 263 6.52 -20.80 17.94
C ARG A 263 6.36 -21.40 16.54
N TYR A 264 6.30 -20.58 15.49
CA TYR A 264 5.89 -21.05 14.17
C TYR A 264 6.96 -20.95 13.08
N LEU A 265 7.82 -19.92 13.09
CA LEU A 265 8.68 -19.64 11.93
C LEU A 265 9.74 -20.72 11.66
N LYS A 266 10.26 -21.36 12.71
CA LYS A 266 11.30 -22.41 12.62
C LYS A 266 10.74 -23.82 12.68
N THR A 267 9.60 -24.05 12.03
CA THR A 267 8.88 -25.34 12.02
C THR A 267 8.70 -25.86 10.60
N ALA A 268 8.36 -27.15 10.48
CA ALA A 268 7.92 -27.77 9.22
C ALA A 268 6.40 -27.58 8.97
N ASP A 269 5.69 -26.83 9.82
CA ASP A 269 4.22 -26.77 9.82
C ASP A 269 3.62 -25.69 8.90
N TRP A 270 4.37 -25.20 7.91
CA TRP A 270 3.89 -24.23 6.92
C TRP A 270 4.70 -24.30 5.63
N ASP A 271 4.07 -23.91 4.51
CA ASP A 271 4.66 -23.99 3.17
C ASP A 271 5.08 -22.61 2.66
N LEU A 272 4.20 -21.61 2.78
CA LEU A 272 4.41 -20.23 2.35
C LEU A 272 4.31 -19.24 3.52
N ALA A 273 5.10 -18.17 3.47
CA ALA A 273 4.94 -16.98 4.30
C ALA A 273 4.72 -15.76 3.39
N PHE A 274 3.62 -15.05 3.61
CA PHE A 274 3.20 -13.85 2.88
C PHE A 274 3.57 -12.59 3.69
N THR A 275 4.43 -11.76 3.12
CA THR A 275 5.22 -10.73 3.84
C THR A 275 5.32 -9.41 3.06
N GLY A 276 5.87 -8.37 3.69
CA GLY A 276 6.13 -7.09 3.01
C GLY A 276 4.85 -6.32 2.64
N GLU A 277 5.00 -5.31 1.78
CA GLU A 277 3.88 -4.47 1.34
C GLU A 277 2.76 -5.31 0.73
N MET A 278 1.51 -5.06 1.14
CA MET A 278 0.32 -5.79 0.69
C MET A 278 0.41 -7.31 0.88
N ASN A 279 1.23 -7.80 1.83
CA ASN A 279 1.59 -9.21 2.00
C ASN A 279 2.13 -9.89 0.72
N SER A 280 2.57 -9.10 -0.27
CA SER A 280 2.85 -9.55 -1.64
C SER A 280 4.25 -10.13 -1.85
N THR A 281 5.15 -10.07 -0.87
CA THR A 281 6.46 -10.70 -0.94
C THR A 281 6.43 -12.05 -0.24
N ILE A 282 6.61 -13.13 -0.99
CA ILE A 282 6.30 -14.49 -0.55
C ILE A 282 7.57 -15.33 -0.44
N PHE A 283 7.76 -15.96 0.72
CA PHE A 283 8.84 -16.90 0.99
C PHE A 283 8.30 -18.33 1.05
N LEU A 284 9.02 -19.27 0.44
CA LEU A 284 8.86 -20.69 0.70
C LEU A 284 9.56 -21.06 2.02
N ASN A 285 9.03 -22.04 2.76
CA ASN A 285 9.70 -22.56 3.94
C ASN A 285 11.01 -23.27 3.56
N ASN A 286 12.14 -22.59 3.75
CA ASN A 286 13.48 -23.18 3.64
C ASN A 286 14.43 -22.46 4.62
N GLY A 287 14.94 -23.18 5.62
CA GLY A 287 15.81 -22.69 6.68
C GLY A 287 17.25 -22.43 6.29
N ARG A 288 17.65 -22.75 5.04
CA ARG A 288 18.92 -22.30 4.44
C ARG A 288 18.83 -20.91 3.81
N ASN A 289 17.61 -20.38 3.59
CA ASN A 289 17.43 -18.97 3.26
C ASN A 289 17.76 -18.13 4.49
N LYS A 290 18.54 -17.06 4.31
CA LYS A 290 19.09 -16.22 5.40
C LYS A 290 18.38 -14.87 5.55
N ILE A 291 17.49 -14.53 4.62
CA ILE A 291 16.79 -13.23 4.53
C ILE A 291 15.29 -13.36 4.82
N GLY A 292 14.77 -14.58 4.84
CA GLY A 292 13.36 -14.91 5.04
C GLY A 292 13.01 -15.40 6.45
N PRO A 293 11.72 -15.43 6.80
CA PRO A 293 11.24 -15.85 8.12
C PRO A 293 11.61 -17.28 8.48
N SER A 294 11.75 -18.17 7.48
CA SER A 294 12.13 -19.57 7.66
C SER A 294 13.55 -19.78 8.19
N THR A 295 14.41 -18.76 8.30
CA THR A 295 15.84 -18.90 8.68
C THR A 295 16.05 -19.81 9.91
N GLY A 296 16.65 -20.99 9.71
CA GLY A 296 16.84 -22.01 10.75
C GLY A 296 15.66 -22.98 10.98
N SER A 297 14.68 -23.04 10.07
CA SER A 297 13.68 -24.10 9.95
C SER A 297 14.34 -25.47 9.66
N PRO A 298 13.77 -26.60 10.12
CA PRO A 298 14.26 -27.94 9.79
C PRO A 298 14.07 -28.31 8.30
N ILE A 299 13.19 -27.63 7.58
CA ILE A 299 13.02 -27.78 6.13
C ILE A 299 14.15 -27.04 5.43
N THR A 300 14.91 -27.70 4.54
CA THR A 300 16.14 -27.17 3.94
C THR A 300 16.28 -27.39 2.43
N LYS A 301 15.45 -28.25 1.83
CA LYS A 301 15.49 -28.60 0.40
C LYS A 301 14.23 -28.24 -0.38
N SER A 302 13.19 -27.74 0.29
CA SER A 302 12.05 -27.13 -0.41
C SER A 302 12.56 -26.03 -1.34
N SER A 303 12.12 -26.06 -2.60
CA SER A 303 12.67 -25.26 -3.70
C SER A 303 11.57 -24.89 -4.69
N LEU A 304 11.76 -23.78 -5.42
CA LEU A 304 10.82 -23.31 -6.43
C LEU A 304 11.52 -22.74 -7.65
N ILE A 305 10.82 -22.79 -8.78
CA ILE A 305 11.31 -22.35 -10.09
C ILE A 305 10.18 -21.63 -10.83
N MET A 306 10.38 -20.35 -11.16
CA MET A 306 9.46 -19.59 -12.00
C MET A 306 9.34 -20.17 -13.42
N TYR A 307 8.12 -20.18 -13.95
CA TYR A 307 7.76 -20.59 -15.30
C TYR A 307 6.85 -19.53 -15.92
N GLU A 308 7.28 -18.92 -17.03
CA GLU A 308 6.65 -17.70 -17.56
C GLU A 308 5.58 -17.95 -18.63
N TYR A 309 5.35 -19.20 -19.04
CA TYR A 309 4.45 -19.53 -20.16
C TYR A 309 3.01 -19.92 -19.75
N GLY A 310 2.73 -20.09 -18.45
CA GLY A 310 1.39 -20.40 -17.94
C GLY A 310 1.29 -21.70 -17.13
N TYR A 311 0.52 -21.64 -16.04
CA TYR A 311 0.22 -22.76 -15.13
C TYR A 311 -0.40 -23.99 -15.82
N ASP A 312 -1.15 -23.75 -16.90
CA ASP A 312 -1.89 -24.77 -17.65
C ASP A 312 -0.98 -25.66 -18.51
N PHE A 313 0.27 -25.25 -18.76
CA PHE A 313 1.28 -26.03 -19.51
C PHE A 313 2.28 -26.75 -18.59
N MET A 314 2.14 -26.58 -17.27
CA MET A 314 2.96 -27.24 -16.26
C MET A 314 2.41 -28.64 -16.02
N ASP A 315 2.75 -29.55 -16.93
CA ASP A 315 2.32 -30.95 -16.96
C ASP A 315 3.21 -31.87 -16.10
N GLU A 316 4.48 -31.51 -15.91
CA GLU A 316 5.44 -32.30 -15.14
C GLU A 316 6.44 -31.38 -14.43
N ALA A 317 6.78 -31.68 -13.18
CA ALA A 317 7.78 -30.92 -12.42
C ALA A 317 9.21 -31.22 -12.93
N PRO A 318 10.16 -30.26 -12.85
CA PRO A 318 11.55 -30.51 -13.21
C PRO A 318 12.25 -31.60 -12.40
N GLU A 319 13.41 -32.04 -12.89
CA GLU A 319 14.31 -32.96 -12.19
C GLU A 319 14.80 -32.38 -10.85
N ASP A 320 15.08 -33.26 -9.88
CA ASP A 320 15.60 -32.87 -8.55
C ASP A 320 16.90 -32.05 -8.64
N GLU A 321 17.81 -32.39 -9.56
CA GLU A 321 19.04 -31.63 -9.83
C GLU A 321 18.75 -30.15 -10.17
N PHE A 322 17.66 -29.88 -10.90
CA PHE A 322 17.29 -28.52 -11.28
C PHE A 322 16.67 -27.73 -10.12
N PHE A 323 16.03 -28.41 -9.16
CA PHE A 323 15.62 -27.81 -7.89
C PHE A 323 16.79 -27.61 -6.92
N ASP A 324 17.74 -28.55 -6.86
CA ASP A 324 18.96 -28.49 -6.04
C ASP A 324 19.95 -27.41 -6.52
N SER A 325 19.94 -27.10 -7.82
CA SER A 325 20.71 -25.99 -8.41
C SER A 325 20.32 -24.61 -7.90
N ARG A 326 19.18 -24.46 -7.19
CA ARG A 326 18.63 -23.17 -6.76
C ARG A 326 19.18 -22.75 -5.39
N PRO A 327 19.89 -21.61 -5.28
CA PRO A 327 20.29 -21.08 -3.98
C PRO A 327 19.05 -20.75 -3.13
N ALA A 328 19.04 -21.19 -1.87
CA ALA A 328 17.89 -20.97 -0.98
C ALA A 328 17.54 -19.48 -0.80
N ASP A 329 18.55 -18.60 -0.82
CA ASP A 329 18.41 -17.14 -0.77
C ASP A 329 17.68 -16.56 -2.01
N ASN A 330 17.66 -17.29 -3.14
CA ASN A 330 17.02 -16.88 -4.40
C ASN A 330 15.60 -17.44 -4.58
N LEU A 331 15.00 -18.06 -3.55
CA LEU A 331 13.64 -18.63 -3.59
C LEU A 331 12.53 -17.61 -3.27
N LEU A 332 12.86 -16.33 -3.21
CA LEU A 332 11.91 -15.24 -2.93
C LEU A 332 11.03 -14.95 -4.16
N ILE A 333 9.72 -14.85 -3.95
CA ILE A 333 8.73 -14.37 -4.93
C ILE A 333 8.31 -12.93 -4.55
N SER A 334 8.43 -11.96 -5.46
CA SER A 334 8.21 -10.53 -5.16
C SER A 334 7.97 -9.71 -6.46
N TYR A 335 8.29 -8.41 -6.46
CA TYR A 335 8.12 -7.50 -7.61
C TYR A 335 9.26 -7.61 -8.65
N ALA A 336 8.96 -7.25 -9.89
CA ALA A 336 9.95 -6.94 -10.93
C ALA A 336 10.58 -5.56 -10.66
N SER A 337 11.91 -5.53 -10.51
CA SER A 337 12.65 -4.31 -10.16
C SER A 337 13.12 -3.53 -11.39
N GLN A 338 13.39 -2.24 -11.22
CA GLN A 338 14.01 -1.38 -12.25
C GLN A 338 15.42 -1.85 -12.67
N TYR A 339 16.05 -2.70 -11.87
CA TYR A 339 17.36 -3.33 -12.16
C TYR A 339 17.24 -4.70 -12.85
N GLY A 340 16.02 -5.11 -13.22
CA GLY A 340 15.70 -6.42 -13.80
C GLY A 340 14.57 -7.11 -13.03
N PRO A 341 13.86 -8.07 -13.67
CA PRO A 341 12.60 -8.62 -13.16
C PRO A 341 12.73 -9.53 -11.92
N GLY A 342 13.87 -9.58 -11.25
CA GLY A 342 14.15 -10.55 -10.18
C GLY A 342 14.16 -12.00 -10.70
N VAL A 343 14.39 -12.96 -9.80
CA VAL A 343 14.44 -14.39 -10.17
C VAL A 343 13.03 -14.99 -10.28
N ASN A 344 12.08 -14.54 -9.46
CA ASN A 344 10.72 -15.09 -9.40
C ASN A 344 9.66 -13.96 -9.26
N SER A 345 9.66 -12.94 -10.11
CA SER A 345 8.64 -11.88 -10.03
C SER A 345 7.23 -12.38 -10.32
N TRP A 346 6.25 -11.87 -9.58
CA TRP A 346 4.81 -12.11 -9.84
C TRP A 346 4.00 -10.82 -10.02
N TYR A 347 4.60 -9.64 -9.84
CA TYR A 347 3.98 -8.35 -10.10
C TYR A 347 5.01 -7.26 -10.46
N GLU A 348 4.55 -6.11 -10.93
CA GLU A 348 5.34 -4.87 -11.12
C GLU A 348 4.62 -3.66 -10.50
N TYR A 349 5.31 -2.54 -10.28
CA TYR A 349 4.64 -1.27 -9.94
C TYR A 349 4.53 -0.38 -11.18
N GLY A 350 3.31 0.04 -11.51
CA GLY A 350 3.08 1.04 -12.57
C GLY A 350 3.42 2.47 -12.12
N SER A 351 3.40 3.42 -13.05
CA SER A 351 3.57 4.86 -12.77
C SER A 351 2.53 5.46 -11.82
N THR A 352 1.41 4.75 -11.59
CA THR A 352 0.35 5.08 -10.64
C THR A 352 0.57 4.49 -9.24
N PHE A 353 1.70 3.83 -8.98
CA PHE A 353 1.99 3.03 -7.77
C PHE A 353 1.03 1.84 -7.52
N ILE A 354 0.13 1.56 -8.46
CA ILE A 354 -0.65 0.31 -8.49
C ILE A 354 0.31 -0.86 -8.77
N ALA A 355 0.28 -1.86 -7.90
CA ALA A 355 0.94 -3.14 -8.10
C ALA A 355 0.14 -3.97 -9.10
N LYS A 356 0.74 -4.36 -10.23
CA LYS A 356 0.09 -5.13 -11.29
C LYS A 356 0.61 -6.56 -11.30
N PRO A 357 -0.21 -7.56 -10.96
CA PRO A 357 0.17 -8.96 -11.08
C PRO A 357 0.53 -9.35 -12.52
N PHE A 358 1.37 -10.38 -12.65
CA PHE A 358 1.61 -11.12 -13.88
C PHE A 358 0.85 -12.45 -13.81
N PRO A 359 -0.49 -12.47 -13.98
CA PRO A 359 -1.31 -13.66 -13.74
C PRO A 359 -1.00 -14.84 -14.68
N TYR A 360 -0.19 -14.63 -15.73
CA TYR A 360 0.30 -15.69 -16.61
C TYR A 360 1.56 -16.41 -16.07
N LYS A 361 2.25 -15.85 -15.07
CA LYS A 361 3.41 -16.50 -14.43
C LYS A 361 2.98 -17.53 -13.40
N ALA A 362 3.77 -18.60 -13.27
CA ALA A 362 3.56 -19.66 -12.30
C ALA A 362 4.91 -20.19 -11.77
N TYR A 363 4.86 -21.07 -10.76
CA TYR A 363 6.04 -21.57 -10.06
C TYR A 363 5.92 -23.08 -9.87
N TYR A 364 6.90 -23.84 -10.35
CA TYR A 364 7.07 -25.23 -9.94
C TYR A 364 7.54 -25.25 -8.48
N LEU A 365 7.01 -26.19 -7.70
CA LEU A 365 7.33 -26.40 -6.29
C LEU A 365 7.90 -27.81 -6.09
N ARG A 366 8.90 -27.92 -5.23
CA ARG A 366 9.28 -29.13 -4.52
C ARG A 366 9.19 -28.84 -3.02
N LEU A 367 8.41 -29.63 -2.29
CA LEU A 367 8.13 -29.47 -0.87
C LEU A 367 8.73 -30.65 -0.10
N GLU A 368 9.80 -30.40 0.65
CA GLU A 368 10.41 -31.39 1.54
C GLU A 368 9.48 -31.65 2.74
N GLN A 369 9.21 -32.94 2.97
CA GLN A 369 8.36 -33.42 4.05
C GLN A 369 9.20 -33.79 5.28
N PRO A 370 8.62 -33.88 6.50
CA PRO A 370 9.36 -34.19 7.73
C PRO A 370 10.07 -35.56 7.77
N ASP A 371 9.71 -36.48 6.86
CA ASP A 371 10.37 -37.79 6.68
C ASP A 371 11.52 -37.76 5.65
N GLY A 372 11.78 -36.61 5.03
CA GLY A 372 12.78 -36.42 3.98
C GLY A 372 12.31 -36.76 2.56
N SER A 373 11.03 -37.12 2.38
CA SER A 373 10.41 -37.26 1.05
C SER A 373 10.08 -35.90 0.43
N TYR A 374 9.73 -35.90 -0.86
CA TYR A 374 9.31 -34.70 -1.60
C TYR A 374 7.89 -34.86 -2.15
N LEU A 375 7.09 -33.80 -2.02
CA LEU A 375 5.88 -33.60 -2.83
C LEU A 375 6.16 -32.54 -3.89
N TYR A 376 5.70 -32.76 -5.11
CA TYR A 376 5.86 -31.82 -6.22
C TYR A 376 4.57 -31.05 -6.46
N GLY A 377 4.68 -29.84 -7.00
CA GLY A 377 3.50 -29.03 -7.25
C GLY A 377 3.70 -27.89 -8.22
N LYS A 378 2.61 -27.15 -8.45
CA LYS A 378 2.59 -25.88 -9.17
C LYS A 378 1.74 -24.85 -8.42
N LEU A 379 2.12 -23.58 -8.52
CA LEU A 379 1.48 -22.42 -7.90
C LEU A 379 1.35 -21.30 -8.93
N GLN A 380 0.21 -20.59 -8.94
CA GLN A 380 -0.03 -19.39 -9.74
C GLN A 380 -0.66 -18.32 -8.86
N LEU A 381 0.00 -17.17 -8.76
CA LEU A 381 -0.47 -16.02 -8.01
C LEU A 381 -1.24 -15.10 -8.97
N ILE A 382 -2.48 -14.74 -8.61
CA ILE A 382 -3.44 -14.12 -9.53
C ILE A 382 -3.67 -12.65 -9.15
N SER A 383 -3.96 -12.37 -7.88
CA SER A 383 -4.27 -11.03 -7.39
C SER A 383 -3.85 -10.82 -5.94
N MET A 384 -3.56 -9.57 -5.59
CA MET A 384 -3.44 -9.06 -4.21
C MET A 384 -4.62 -8.13 -3.81
N TYR A 385 -5.59 -7.97 -4.71
CA TYR A 385 -6.80 -7.17 -4.57
C TYR A 385 -8.05 -8.04 -4.59
N LYS A 386 -9.04 -7.62 -3.81
CA LYS A 386 -10.31 -8.32 -3.60
C LYS A 386 -11.11 -8.45 -4.89
N GLY A 387 -11.70 -9.62 -5.14
CA GLY A 387 -12.46 -9.94 -6.35
C GLY A 387 -11.60 -10.14 -7.61
N ALA A 388 -10.26 -10.16 -7.48
CA ALA A 388 -9.30 -10.37 -8.57
C ALA A 388 -9.62 -9.60 -9.87
N PRO A 389 -9.75 -8.26 -9.83
CA PRO A 389 -10.17 -7.45 -10.98
C PRO A 389 -9.17 -7.54 -12.14
N GLU A 390 -9.69 -7.77 -13.35
CA GLU A 390 -8.90 -7.86 -14.59
C GLU A 390 -8.16 -6.55 -14.92
N VAL A 391 -8.76 -5.40 -14.59
CA VAL A 391 -8.20 -4.07 -14.88
C VAL A 391 -8.09 -3.23 -13.62
N LEU A 392 -6.86 -3.00 -13.17
CA LEU A 392 -6.55 -2.15 -12.02
C LEU A 392 -6.42 -0.68 -12.44
N THR A 393 -7.50 0.09 -12.25
CA THR A 393 -7.59 1.52 -12.59
C THR A 393 -7.49 2.48 -11.39
N ASP A 394 -7.75 1.98 -10.19
CA ASP A 394 -7.81 2.75 -8.94
C ASP A 394 -6.76 2.22 -7.94
N ALA A 395 -6.09 3.12 -7.22
CA ALA A 395 -5.17 2.77 -6.15
C ALA A 395 -5.89 2.34 -4.85
N ASN A 396 -7.16 2.72 -4.70
CA ASN A 396 -7.98 2.42 -3.51
C ASN A 396 -8.69 1.05 -3.57
N TRP A 397 -8.33 0.17 -4.51
CA TRP A 397 -8.88 -1.20 -4.58
C TRP A 397 -8.60 -1.97 -3.27
N PRO A 398 -9.61 -2.62 -2.65
CA PRO A 398 -9.41 -3.31 -1.38
C PRO A 398 -8.31 -4.39 -1.43
N SER A 399 -7.29 -4.19 -0.59
CA SER A 399 -6.10 -5.02 -0.45
C SER A 399 -5.62 -5.01 1.01
N PRO A 400 -4.86 -6.00 1.48
CA PRO A 400 -4.40 -7.19 0.75
C PRO A 400 -5.43 -8.34 0.82
N PHE A 401 -5.85 -8.83 -0.34
CA PHE A 401 -6.67 -10.03 -0.50
C PHE A 401 -6.01 -10.92 -1.55
N MET A 402 -5.42 -12.03 -1.12
CA MET A 402 -4.68 -12.93 -2.01
C MET A 402 -5.65 -13.83 -2.76
N THR A 403 -5.62 -13.79 -4.09
CA THR A 403 -6.22 -14.81 -4.95
C THR A 403 -5.09 -15.56 -5.67
N PHE A 404 -5.09 -16.89 -5.57
CA PHE A 404 -4.08 -17.77 -6.15
C PHE A 404 -4.63 -19.18 -6.33
N ARG A 405 -3.99 -20.01 -7.16
CA ARG A 405 -4.30 -21.44 -7.25
C ARG A 405 -3.06 -22.31 -7.23
N PHE A 406 -3.21 -23.53 -6.75
CA PHE A 406 -2.12 -24.50 -6.66
C PHE A 406 -2.58 -25.94 -6.84
N PHE A 407 -1.64 -26.80 -7.24
CA PHE A 407 -1.81 -28.25 -7.27
C PHE A 407 -0.58 -28.87 -6.65
N ILE A 408 -0.76 -29.67 -5.59
CA ILE A 408 0.30 -30.49 -4.99
C ILE A 408 -0.03 -31.95 -5.28
N GLN A 409 0.90 -32.64 -5.94
CA GLN A 409 0.80 -34.05 -6.25
C GLN A 409 1.01 -34.88 -4.97
N LYS A 410 0.03 -35.71 -4.62
CA LYS A 410 -0.05 -36.41 -3.33
C LYS A 410 0.62 -37.78 -3.32
N ASP A 411 0.91 -38.35 -4.48
CA ASP A 411 1.63 -39.63 -4.60
C ASP A 411 3.16 -39.48 -4.67
N GLY A 412 3.68 -38.25 -4.55
CA GLY A 412 5.10 -37.93 -4.65
C GLY A 412 5.68 -38.01 -6.07
N SER A 413 4.86 -38.32 -7.08
CA SER A 413 5.29 -38.26 -8.48
C SER A 413 5.42 -36.81 -8.95
N ARG A 414 6.11 -36.62 -10.08
CA ARG A 414 6.30 -35.31 -10.71
C ARG A 414 5.17 -34.93 -11.67
N ASN A 415 4.14 -35.77 -11.84
CA ASN A 415 3.00 -35.50 -12.73
C ASN A 415 2.13 -34.36 -12.17
N LEU A 416 2.04 -33.25 -12.90
CA LEU A 416 1.30 -32.03 -12.55
C LEU A 416 0.12 -31.75 -13.50
N LYS A 417 -0.29 -32.72 -14.32
CA LYS A 417 -1.45 -32.57 -15.23
C LYS A 417 -2.74 -32.38 -14.44
N THR A 418 -3.33 -31.20 -14.56
CA THR A 418 -4.61 -30.84 -13.90
C THR A 418 -5.79 -30.79 -14.87
N LYS A 419 -5.53 -30.71 -16.19
CA LYS A 419 -6.53 -30.93 -17.25
C LYS A 419 -6.49 -32.38 -17.73
N LYS A 420 -7.62 -32.87 -18.24
CA LYS A 420 -7.82 -34.21 -18.80
C LYS A 420 -7.95 -34.15 -20.32
#